data_AF-A0A7W6ERR3-F1
#
_entry.id   AF-A0A7W6ERR3-F1
#
_cell.length_a   1.000
_cell.length_b   1.000
_cell.length_c   1.000
_cell.angle_alpha   90.00
_cell.angle_beta   90.00
_cell.angle_gamma   90.00
#
_symmetry.space_group_name_H-M   'P 1'
#
loop_
_entity.id
_entity.type
_entity.pdbx_description
1 polymer ?
#
loop_
_entity_poly.entity_id
_entity_poly.type
_entity_poly.pdbx_seq_one_letter_code
_entity_poly.pdbx_strand_id
1 'polypeptide(L)'
;MYAKLSHGIFILLIAFVSTAQAQHLHRKGSLGIDYVEAPDSLLNALKIEEAHCIWVKSVHPESTAAQLGIRPDDILVSINETDSLYLFDFHNLEQQLKENDPISITYLRKNRKTRAVGIVKPAPRENSAGEVFYDEVPYQRGYLRTIVHRPSSPNKVPAVFYIQDFDCGSIDFSKDSLSPTKQLVDGWVKAGYAVVRVEKPGVGESAGTKDCARLDYQEELAAFQNAFRFTQKLPFVDSSKVFIFGHSIGGTAVPIVALKARLKPRGVMVYGTVVKPWFEHMLDVFRKQPLLYKESLLPSDVNARMMTPLLYEWLVQGRSATDLLSVPDFEAILTSKENPLGYRRGTFWGRSAGYFADLNRVNLLQTWAQANVPTLAIHGEFDSQAISPEAAQQIAQIVNESLPNKGTYKLLRNADHFMARVNSFTEYKQLQQKGKYKDFASHNFNAAIIEMTVNWMQQQ
;
A
#
# COMPACT_ATOMS: atom_id res chain seq x y z
N MET A 1 40.29 -66.17 -33.06
CA MET A 1 39.07 -65.57 -33.67
C MET A 1 38.39 -64.77 -32.56
N TYR A 2 38.57 -63.45 -32.52
CA TYR A 2 38.04 -62.55 -31.49
C TYR A 2 36.76 -61.89 -32.01
N ALA A 3 35.67 -61.89 -31.25
CA ALA A 3 34.45 -61.12 -31.53
C ALA A 3 34.34 -59.94 -30.55
N LYS A 4 34.17 -58.74 -31.10
CA LYS A 4 34.14 -57.44 -30.41
C LYS A 4 32.82 -57.22 -29.68
N LEU A 5 32.88 -56.80 -28.40
CA LEU A 5 31.77 -56.18 -27.68
C LEU A 5 31.65 -54.70 -28.04
N SER A 6 30.49 -54.27 -28.54
CA SER A 6 30.11 -52.86 -28.71
C SER A 6 29.36 -52.36 -27.46
N HIS A 7 29.90 -51.35 -26.79
CA HIS A 7 29.23 -50.65 -25.68
C HIS A 7 28.26 -49.61 -26.25
N GLY A 8 26.96 -49.82 -26.07
CA GLY A 8 25.92 -48.82 -26.35
C GLY A 8 25.76 -47.88 -25.16
N ILE A 9 26.01 -46.59 -25.37
CA ILE A 9 25.77 -45.52 -24.39
C ILE A 9 24.27 -45.21 -24.40
N PHE A 10 23.60 -45.47 -23.28
CA PHE A 10 22.19 -45.10 -23.06
C PHE A 10 22.15 -43.67 -22.52
N ILE A 11 21.83 -42.70 -23.39
CA ILE A 11 21.60 -41.31 -22.97
C ILE A 11 20.18 -41.22 -22.40
N LEU A 12 20.08 -41.11 -21.08
CA LEU A 12 18.82 -40.87 -20.37
C LEU A 12 18.42 -39.39 -20.57
N LEU A 13 17.51 -39.12 -21.50
CA LEU A 13 16.87 -37.81 -21.64
C LEU A 13 15.95 -37.57 -20.42
N ILE A 14 16.43 -36.82 -19.44
CA ILE A 14 15.60 -36.30 -18.36
C ILE A 14 14.78 -35.14 -18.93
N ALA A 15 13.53 -35.42 -19.29
CA ALA A 15 12.56 -34.40 -19.64
C ALA A 15 12.21 -33.59 -18.38
N PHE A 16 12.72 -32.37 -18.28
CA PHE A 16 12.23 -31.38 -17.32
C PHE A 16 10.82 -30.99 -17.75
N VAL A 17 9.81 -31.62 -17.13
CA VAL A 17 8.44 -31.12 -17.17
C VAL A 17 8.40 -29.87 -16.29
N SER A 18 8.54 -28.70 -16.91
CA SER A 18 8.18 -27.44 -16.27
C SER A 18 6.67 -27.45 -16.06
N THR A 19 6.23 -27.77 -14.85
CA THR A 19 4.87 -27.46 -14.43
C THR A 19 4.75 -25.93 -14.42
N ALA A 20 4.31 -25.35 -15.54
CA ALA A 20 3.82 -23.99 -15.55
C ALA A 20 2.62 -23.96 -14.60
N GLN A 21 2.83 -23.55 -13.35
CA GLN A 21 1.71 -23.24 -12.47
C GLN A 21 0.95 -22.11 -13.16
N ALA A 22 -0.32 -22.38 -13.51
CA ALA A 22 -1.21 -21.34 -13.98
C ALA A 22 -1.27 -20.25 -12.90
N GLN A 23 -0.99 -19.01 -13.28
CA GLN A 23 -1.14 -17.87 -12.38
C GLN A 23 -2.63 -17.66 -12.12
N HIS A 24 -3.03 -17.59 -10.85
CA HIS A 24 -4.44 -17.46 -10.44
C HIS A 24 -4.90 -16.01 -10.53
N LEU A 25 -4.00 -15.06 -10.29
CA LEU A 25 -4.26 -13.64 -10.34
C LEU A 25 -3.92 -13.07 -11.72
N HIS A 26 -4.93 -12.52 -12.38
CA HIS A 26 -4.77 -11.80 -13.64
C HIS A 26 -4.25 -10.38 -13.40
N ARG A 27 -3.51 -9.84 -14.37
CA ARG A 27 -3.22 -8.40 -14.34
C ARG A 27 -4.50 -7.61 -14.55
N LYS A 28 -4.58 -6.47 -13.88
CA LYS A 28 -5.59 -5.45 -14.02
C LYS A 28 -5.54 -4.95 -15.45
N GLY A 29 -6.71 -4.74 -16.03
CA GLY A 29 -6.87 -4.11 -17.33
C GLY A 29 -6.84 -2.60 -17.23
N SER A 30 -6.56 -1.93 -18.34
CA SER A 30 -6.69 -0.47 -18.41
C SER A 30 -7.21 -0.03 -19.77
N LEU A 31 -8.12 0.95 -19.79
CA LEU A 31 -8.53 1.61 -21.02
C LEU A 31 -7.39 2.43 -21.61
N GLY A 32 -6.56 3.04 -20.75
CA GLY A 32 -5.45 3.91 -21.11
C GLY A 32 -5.92 5.18 -21.81
N ILE A 33 -6.83 5.91 -21.16
CA ILE A 33 -7.35 7.20 -21.59
C ILE A 33 -7.32 8.20 -20.43
N ASP A 34 -7.09 9.47 -20.74
CA ASP A 34 -7.46 10.57 -19.84
C ASP A 34 -8.86 11.05 -20.19
N TYR A 35 -9.69 11.33 -19.19
CA TYR A 35 -11.10 11.62 -19.42
C TYR A 35 -11.72 12.57 -18.40
N VAL A 36 -12.84 13.16 -18.80
CA VAL A 36 -13.74 13.95 -17.95
C VAL A 36 -15.18 13.57 -18.28
N GLU A 37 -16.12 13.89 -17.38
CA GLU A 37 -17.53 13.85 -17.74
C GLU A 37 -17.80 14.87 -18.86
N ALA A 38 -18.53 14.45 -19.89
CA ALA A 38 -18.89 15.33 -21.00
C ALA A 38 -19.86 16.40 -20.49
N PRO A 39 -19.54 17.71 -20.62
CA PRO A 39 -20.42 18.75 -20.12
C PRO A 39 -21.70 18.86 -20.95
N ASP A 40 -22.82 19.24 -20.32
CA ASP A 40 -24.12 19.39 -20.99
C ASP A 40 -24.05 20.30 -22.22
N SER A 41 -23.22 21.35 -22.17
CA SER A 41 -23.02 22.25 -23.31
C SER A 41 -22.45 21.54 -24.54
N LEU A 42 -21.54 20.59 -24.34
CA LEU A 42 -20.96 19.76 -25.40
C LEU A 42 -21.99 18.77 -25.93
N LEU A 43 -22.71 18.08 -25.04
CA LEU A 43 -23.74 17.11 -25.42
C LEU A 43 -24.87 17.79 -26.22
N ASN A 44 -25.35 18.95 -25.76
CA ASN A 44 -26.37 19.75 -26.44
C ASN A 44 -25.89 20.27 -27.80
N ALA A 45 -24.65 20.78 -27.89
CA ALA A 45 -24.08 21.26 -29.15
C ALA A 45 -23.99 20.14 -30.20
N LEU A 46 -23.67 18.92 -29.76
CA LEU A 46 -23.58 17.73 -30.61
C LEU A 46 -24.92 17.04 -30.85
N LYS A 47 -26.00 17.47 -30.18
CA LYS A 47 -27.34 16.85 -30.18
C LYS A 47 -27.29 15.38 -29.77
N ILE A 48 -26.53 15.09 -28.72
CA ILE A 48 -26.43 13.77 -28.10
C ILE A 48 -27.57 13.66 -27.08
N GLU A 49 -28.45 12.68 -27.25
CA GLU A 49 -29.61 12.46 -26.37
C GLU A 49 -29.23 11.65 -25.12
N GLU A 50 -28.14 10.88 -25.19
CA GLU A 50 -27.61 10.12 -24.06
C GLU A 50 -27.07 11.05 -22.96
N ALA A 51 -27.64 10.94 -21.76
CA ALA A 51 -27.13 11.61 -20.58
C ALA A 51 -25.92 10.86 -20.02
N HIS A 52 -24.95 11.61 -19.47
CA HIS A 52 -23.77 11.06 -18.74
C HIS A 52 -22.83 10.22 -19.61
N CYS A 53 -22.10 10.93 -20.47
CA CYS A 53 -21.07 10.37 -21.33
C CYS A 53 -19.66 10.76 -20.83
N ILE A 54 -18.64 10.02 -21.30
CA ILE A 54 -17.24 10.32 -20.97
C ILE A 54 -16.55 10.95 -22.18
N TRP A 55 -15.98 12.14 -22.00
CA TRP A 55 -15.20 12.83 -23.02
C TRP A 55 -13.72 12.44 -22.90
N VAL A 56 -13.20 11.82 -23.96
CA VAL A 56 -11.81 11.39 -24.05
C VAL A 56 -10.91 12.60 -24.32
N LYS A 57 -10.00 12.89 -23.38
CA LYS A 57 -9.02 13.99 -23.47
C LYS A 57 -7.72 13.54 -24.10
N SER A 58 -7.29 12.32 -23.80
CA SER A 58 -6.09 11.72 -24.37
C SER A 58 -6.25 10.21 -24.48
N VAL A 59 -5.44 9.58 -25.34
CA VAL A 59 -5.35 8.13 -25.47
C VAL A 59 -3.88 7.74 -25.40
N HIS A 60 -3.52 6.89 -24.44
CA HIS A 60 -2.16 6.39 -24.31
C HIS A 60 -1.83 5.42 -25.45
N PRO A 61 -0.63 5.51 -26.06
CA PRO A 61 -0.18 4.53 -27.05
C PRO A 61 -0.23 3.10 -26.50
N GLU A 62 -0.48 2.14 -27.37
CA GLU A 62 -0.55 0.71 -27.05
C GLU A 62 -1.63 0.31 -26.03
N SER A 63 -2.52 1.21 -25.62
CA SER A 63 -3.62 0.92 -24.69
C SER A 63 -4.78 0.12 -25.31
N THR A 64 -5.73 -0.32 -24.48
CA THR A 64 -7.00 -0.91 -24.94
C THR A 64 -7.75 0.06 -25.85
N ALA A 65 -7.87 1.33 -25.45
CA ALA A 65 -8.59 2.32 -26.24
C ALA A 65 -7.89 2.60 -27.58
N ALA A 66 -6.55 2.68 -27.59
CA ALA A 66 -5.78 2.83 -28.83
C ALA A 66 -5.99 1.63 -29.78
N GLN A 67 -6.00 0.41 -29.25
CA GLN A 67 -6.27 -0.80 -30.03
C GLN A 67 -7.68 -0.81 -30.63
N LEU A 68 -8.67 -0.29 -29.88
CA LEU A 68 -10.05 -0.15 -30.34
C LEU A 68 -10.27 1.04 -31.28
N GLY A 69 -9.23 1.80 -31.59
CA GLY A 69 -9.28 2.93 -32.51
C GLY A 69 -9.94 4.19 -31.93
N ILE A 70 -10.10 4.26 -30.61
CA ILE A 70 -10.56 5.45 -29.87
C ILE A 70 -9.49 6.54 -29.98
N ARG A 71 -9.94 7.79 -30.06
CA ARG A 71 -9.11 8.98 -30.26
C ARG A 71 -9.51 10.09 -29.28
N PRO A 72 -8.61 11.07 -29.05
CA PRO A 72 -9.00 12.31 -28.40
C PRO A 72 -10.26 12.91 -29.04
N ASP A 73 -11.11 13.49 -28.21
CA ASP A 73 -12.41 14.07 -28.55
C ASP A 73 -13.53 13.10 -28.95
N ASP A 74 -13.31 11.79 -28.84
CA ASP A 74 -14.43 10.84 -28.84
C ASP A 74 -15.26 10.99 -27.55
N ILE A 75 -16.57 10.79 -27.69
CA ILE A 75 -17.51 10.73 -26.57
C ILE A 75 -17.92 9.28 -26.37
N LEU A 76 -17.46 8.66 -25.28
CA LEU A 76 -17.87 7.32 -24.90
C LEU A 76 -19.29 7.38 -24.35
N VAL A 77 -20.18 6.60 -24.96
CA VAL A 77 -21.59 6.52 -24.56
C VAL A 77 -21.90 5.21 -23.84
N SER A 78 -21.17 4.13 -24.14
CA SER A 78 -21.31 2.89 -23.38
C SER A 78 -20.04 2.05 -23.36
N ILE A 79 -19.86 1.29 -22.28
CA ILE A 79 -18.86 0.22 -22.18
C ILE A 79 -19.58 -1.06 -21.78
N ASN A 80 -19.38 -2.12 -22.55
CA ASN A 80 -20.08 -3.39 -22.46
C ASN A 80 -21.60 -3.19 -22.53
N GLU A 81 -22.32 -3.53 -21.46
CA GLU A 81 -23.78 -3.36 -21.32
C GLU A 81 -24.12 -2.13 -20.46
N THR A 82 -23.13 -1.30 -20.11
CA THR A 82 -23.32 -0.11 -19.28
C THR A 82 -23.44 1.13 -20.16
N ASP A 83 -24.67 1.62 -20.31
CA ASP A 83 -25.03 2.74 -21.22
C ASP A 83 -25.12 4.12 -20.55
N SER A 84 -24.89 4.21 -19.23
CA SER A 84 -24.83 5.48 -18.50
C SER A 84 -23.53 5.53 -17.71
N LEU A 85 -22.61 6.40 -18.13
CA LEU A 85 -21.24 6.45 -17.65
C LEU A 85 -21.04 7.66 -16.74
N TYR A 86 -21.80 7.72 -15.63
CA TYR A 86 -21.46 8.65 -14.54
C TYR A 86 -20.01 8.46 -14.17
N LEU A 87 -19.28 9.56 -13.90
CA LEU A 87 -17.85 9.50 -13.68
C LEU A 87 -17.45 8.50 -12.58
N PHE A 88 -18.25 8.42 -11.50
CA PHE A 88 -18.05 7.47 -10.42
C PHE A 88 -18.22 6.01 -10.87
N ASP A 89 -19.27 5.70 -11.63
CA ASP A 89 -19.55 4.35 -12.12
C ASP A 89 -18.55 3.93 -13.20
N PHE A 90 -18.16 4.85 -14.07
CA PHE A 90 -17.09 4.66 -15.04
C PHE A 90 -15.77 4.32 -14.36
N HIS A 91 -15.41 5.06 -13.30
CA HIS A 91 -14.22 4.77 -12.52
C HIS A 91 -14.30 3.38 -11.89
N ASN A 92 -15.43 3.00 -11.30
CA ASN A 92 -15.61 1.67 -10.72
C ASN A 92 -15.51 0.56 -11.77
N LEU A 93 -16.09 0.77 -12.95
CA LEU A 93 -15.98 -0.16 -14.08
C LEU A 93 -14.53 -0.33 -14.50
N GLU A 94 -13.78 0.77 -14.68
CA GLU A 94 -12.37 0.73 -15.04
C GLU A 94 -11.53 -0.03 -14.00
N GLN A 95 -11.83 0.11 -12.72
CA GLN A 95 -11.14 -0.63 -11.64
C GLN A 95 -11.37 -2.14 -11.70
N GLN A 96 -12.48 -2.59 -12.31
CA GLN A 96 -12.85 -4.01 -12.39
C GLN A 96 -12.32 -4.72 -13.64
N LEU A 97 -11.86 -3.97 -14.65
CA LEU A 97 -11.33 -4.54 -15.88
C LEU A 97 -10.10 -5.40 -15.58
N LYS A 98 -10.01 -6.57 -16.23
CA LYS A 98 -8.84 -7.45 -16.18
C LYS A 98 -8.26 -7.61 -17.58
N GLU A 99 -6.96 -7.87 -17.61
CA GLU A 99 -6.28 -8.28 -18.82
C GLU A 99 -7.00 -9.49 -19.44
N ASN A 100 -7.15 -9.46 -20.77
CA ASN A 100 -7.84 -10.47 -21.56
C ASN A 100 -9.37 -10.51 -21.43
N ASP A 101 -9.99 -9.63 -20.63
CA ASP A 101 -11.45 -9.52 -20.63
C ASP A 101 -11.95 -9.07 -22.02
N PRO A 102 -13.07 -9.63 -22.51
CA PRO A 102 -13.75 -9.08 -23.66
C PRO A 102 -14.31 -7.70 -23.31
N ILE A 103 -14.16 -6.75 -24.22
CA ILE A 103 -14.68 -5.40 -24.04
C ILE A 103 -15.32 -4.90 -25.33
N SER A 104 -16.45 -4.20 -25.19
CA SER A 104 -17.01 -3.38 -26.25
C SER A 104 -17.19 -1.95 -25.78
N ILE A 105 -16.75 -0.99 -26.59
CA ILE A 105 -16.92 0.44 -26.30
C ILE A 105 -17.70 1.06 -27.44
N THR A 106 -18.83 1.69 -27.10
CA THR A 106 -19.59 2.51 -28.03
C THR A 106 -19.20 3.96 -27.84
N TYR A 107 -18.80 4.61 -28.92
CA TYR A 107 -18.38 6.01 -28.90
C TYR A 107 -18.95 6.79 -30.08
N LEU A 108 -19.05 8.10 -29.91
CA LEU A 108 -19.43 9.06 -30.93
C LEU A 108 -18.21 9.82 -31.42
N ARG A 109 -18.04 9.87 -32.75
CA ARG A 109 -17.04 10.70 -33.43
C ARG A 109 -17.70 11.44 -34.57
N LYS A 110 -17.68 12.78 -34.54
CA LYS A 110 -18.34 13.62 -35.56
C LYS A 110 -19.80 13.19 -35.81
N ASN A 111 -20.57 12.99 -34.75
CA ASN A 111 -21.97 12.52 -34.75
C ASN A 111 -22.22 11.13 -35.36
N ARG A 112 -21.18 10.32 -35.57
CA ARG A 112 -21.32 8.92 -35.96
C ARG A 112 -21.08 8.01 -34.76
N LYS A 113 -22.11 7.23 -34.40
CA LYS A 113 -22.03 6.18 -33.37
C LYS A 113 -21.30 4.97 -33.93
N THR A 114 -20.26 4.54 -33.23
CA THR A 114 -19.42 3.39 -33.60
C THR A 114 -19.28 2.49 -32.39
N ARG A 115 -19.44 1.18 -32.59
CA ARG A 115 -19.15 0.16 -31.57
C ARG A 115 -17.86 -0.54 -31.92
N ALA A 116 -16.84 -0.39 -31.09
CA ALA A 116 -15.59 -1.14 -31.19
C ALA A 116 -15.62 -2.31 -30.21
N VAL A 117 -15.11 -3.46 -30.62
CA VAL A 117 -15.04 -4.68 -29.81
C VAL A 117 -13.61 -5.20 -29.85
N GLY A 118 -13.11 -5.67 -28.71
CA GLY A 118 -11.79 -6.25 -28.62
C GLY A 118 -11.53 -6.84 -27.25
N ILE A 119 -10.27 -6.85 -26.87
CA ILE A 119 -9.77 -7.44 -25.65
C ILE A 119 -9.06 -6.38 -24.82
N VAL A 120 -9.28 -6.39 -23.52
CA VAL A 120 -8.63 -5.48 -22.59
C VAL A 120 -7.15 -5.81 -22.48
N LYS A 121 -6.31 -4.79 -22.67
CA LYS A 121 -4.87 -4.86 -22.44
C LYS A 121 -4.53 -4.65 -20.96
N PRO A 122 -3.43 -5.25 -20.47
CA PRO A 122 -3.01 -5.07 -19.09
C PRO A 122 -2.65 -3.61 -18.82
N ALA A 123 -2.90 -3.18 -17.59
CA ALA A 123 -2.37 -1.93 -17.06
C ALA A 123 -0.83 -1.95 -17.12
N PRO A 124 -0.19 -0.79 -17.40
CA PRO A 124 1.26 -0.70 -17.42
C PRO A 124 1.86 -1.24 -16.12
N ARG A 125 2.93 -2.03 -16.25
CA ARG A 125 3.71 -2.49 -15.11
C ARG A 125 4.53 -1.33 -14.54
N GLU A 126 4.80 -1.39 -13.24
CA GLU A 126 5.84 -0.58 -12.62
C GLU A 126 7.18 -0.75 -13.35
N ASN A 127 7.95 0.33 -13.41
CA ASN A 127 9.37 0.28 -13.80
C ASN A 127 10.24 0.34 -12.53
N SER A 128 11.50 -0.01 -12.65
CA SER A 128 12.52 0.27 -11.64
C SER A 128 13.90 0.29 -12.30
N ALA A 129 14.97 0.51 -11.53
CA ALA A 129 16.34 0.32 -11.99
C ALA A 129 16.69 -1.17 -12.23
N GLY A 130 15.85 -2.08 -11.76
CA GLY A 130 15.91 -3.52 -12.01
C GLY A 130 14.64 -4.06 -12.66
N GLU A 131 14.49 -5.38 -12.63
CA GLU A 131 13.29 -6.05 -13.13
C GLU A 131 12.14 -5.94 -12.13
N VAL A 132 10.92 -5.73 -12.62
CA VAL A 132 9.70 -5.77 -11.78
C VAL A 132 8.84 -6.93 -12.25
N PHE A 133 8.46 -7.78 -11.31
CA PHE A 133 7.57 -8.90 -11.59
C PHE A 133 6.42 -8.96 -10.59
N TYR A 134 5.28 -9.44 -11.10
CA TYR A 134 4.03 -9.58 -10.37
C TYR A 134 3.78 -11.07 -10.20
N ASP A 135 3.78 -11.50 -8.95
CA ASP A 135 3.60 -12.90 -8.54
C ASP A 135 2.46 -12.99 -7.53
N GLU A 136 2.24 -14.14 -6.92
CA GLU A 136 1.15 -14.34 -5.98
C GLU A 136 1.53 -15.26 -4.82
N VAL A 137 0.92 -15.02 -3.67
CA VAL A 137 1.07 -15.89 -2.49
C VAL A 137 -0.30 -16.40 -2.05
N PRO A 138 -0.47 -17.72 -1.82
CA PRO A 138 -1.72 -18.25 -1.28
C PRO A 138 -2.05 -17.64 0.09
N TYR A 139 -3.31 -17.26 0.25
CA TYR A 139 -3.85 -16.75 1.50
C TYR A 139 -5.31 -17.16 1.68
N GLN A 140 -5.56 -17.97 2.71
CA GLN A 140 -6.87 -18.57 2.96
C GLN A 140 -7.40 -19.29 1.71
N ARG A 141 -8.53 -18.85 1.15
CA ARG A 141 -9.18 -19.42 -0.04
C ARG A 141 -8.75 -18.77 -1.36
N GLY A 142 -7.87 -17.78 -1.30
CA GLY A 142 -7.47 -16.99 -2.45
C GLY A 142 -5.98 -16.73 -2.49
N TYR A 143 -5.62 -15.63 -3.16
CA TYR A 143 -4.24 -15.27 -3.46
C TYR A 143 -4.04 -13.78 -3.25
N LEU A 144 -2.86 -13.42 -2.73
CA LEU A 144 -2.43 -12.03 -2.58
C LEU A 144 -1.42 -11.71 -3.67
N ARG A 145 -1.59 -10.56 -4.32
CA ARG A 145 -0.65 -10.08 -5.32
C ARG A 145 0.64 -9.63 -4.64
N THR A 146 1.78 -10.13 -5.10
CA THR A 146 3.09 -9.59 -4.72
C THR A 146 3.70 -8.81 -5.86
N ILE A 147 4.33 -7.68 -5.55
CA ILE A 147 5.10 -6.86 -6.49
C ILE A 147 6.55 -6.91 -6.04
N VAL A 148 7.39 -7.49 -6.89
CA VAL A 148 8.80 -7.74 -6.54
C VAL A 148 9.71 -7.01 -7.50
N HIS A 149 10.61 -6.24 -6.91
CA HIS A 149 11.66 -5.52 -7.60
C HIS A 149 12.97 -6.28 -7.39
N ARG A 150 13.60 -6.70 -8.48
CA ARG A 150 14.86 -7.42 -8.47
C ARG A 150 15.96 -6.57 -9.11
N PRO A 151 17.02 -6.22 -8.36
CA PRO A 151 18.18 -5.58 -8.95
C PRO A 151 18.90 -6.52 -9.91
N SER A 152 19.56 -5.96 -10.93
CA SER A 152 20.38 -6.75 -11.85
C SER A 152 21.60 -7.31 -11.12
N SER A 153 21.66 -8.63 -10.98
CA SER A 153 22.78 -9.34 -10.33
C SER A 153 22.81 -10.80 -10.77
N PRO A 154 24.01 -11.37 -11.04
CA PRO A 154 24.17 -12.80 -11.31
C PRO A 154 24.08 -13.65 -10.02
N ASN A 155 24.23 -13.04 -8.85
CA ASN A 155 24.25 -13.72 -7.55
C ASN A 155 22.93 -13.52 -6.79
N LYS A 156 22.71 -14.34 -5.76
CA LYS A 156 21.65 -14.07 -4.77
C LYS A 156 21.89 -12.71 -4.09
N VAL A 157 20.82 -11.96 -3.86
CA VAL A 157 20.85 -10.59 -3.32
C VAL A 157 20.15 -10.49 -1.96
N PRO A 158 20.53 -9.54 -1.09
CA PRO A 158 19.74 -9.21 0.09
C PRO A 158 18.36 -8.69 -0.32
N ALA A 159 17.38 -8.78 0.58
CA ALA A 159 16.00 -8.36 0.29
C ALA A 159 15.39 -7.53 1.41
N VAL A 160 14.53 -6.57 1.05
CA VAL A 160 13.68 -5.82 1.97
C VAL A 160 12.22 -6.22 1.73
N PHE A 161 11.57 -6.79 2.74
CA PHE A 161 10.12 -6.97 2.75
C PHE A 161 9.47 -5.70 3.33
N TYR A 162 8.72 -4.99 2.51
CA TYR A 162 8.10 -3.72 2.89
C TYR A 162 6.65 -3.94 3.34
N ILE A 163 6.31 -3.41 4.51
CA ILE A 163 4.98 -3.40 5.11
C ILE A 163 4.45 -1.97 5.10
N GLN A 164 3.38 -1.76 4.33
CA GLN A 164 2.71 -0.48 4.16
C GLN A 164 1.90 -0.03 5.39
N ASP A 165 1.41 1.22 5.36
CA ASP A 165 0.50 1.77 6.37
C ASP A 165 -0.88 1.09 6.37
N PHE A 166 -1.84 1.54 7.19
CA PHE A 166 -3.14 0.89 7.38
C PHE A 166 -4.10 1.01 6.19
N ASP A 167 -3.87 1.95 5.27
CA ASP A 167 -4.79 2.22 4.17
C ASP A 167 -5.05 0.97 3.30
N CYS A 168 -6.28 0.85 2.81
CA CYS A 168 -6.69 -0.22 1.90
C CYS A 168 -6.53 0.19 0.43
N GLY A 169 -5.47 0.94 0.12
CA GLY A 169 -5.10 1.31 -1.25
C GLY A 169 -4.19 0.27 -1.90
N SER A 170 -4.29 0.17 -3.23
CA SER A 170 -3.30 -0.60 -3.99
C SER A 170 -1.93 0.03 -3.85
N ILE A 171 -0.92 -0.84 -3.75
CA ILE A 171 0.50 -0.48 -3.76
C ILE A 171 1.12 -0.62 -5.15
N ASP A 172 0.33 -0.98 -6.17
CA ASP A 172 0.77 -0.98 -7.56
C ASP A 172 0.87 0.47 -8.05
N PHE A 173 2.09 0.91 -8.33
CA PHE A 173 2.35 2.27 -8.77
C PHE A 173 2.19 2.41 -10.29
N SER A 174 1.76 3.59 -10.74
CA SER A 174 1.89 3.93 -12.15
C SER A 174 3.36 3.92 -12.57
N LYS A 175 3.61 3.62 -13.85
CA LYS A 175 4.95 3.53 -14.44
C LYS A 175 5.84 4.73 -14.13
N ASP A 176 5.28 5.95 -14.13
CA ASP A 176 6.04 7.18 -13.90
C ASP A 176 5.77 7.79 -12.51
N SER A 177 5.34 6.96 -11.55
CA SER A 177 5.06 7.41 -10.18
C SER A 177 6.31 7.96 -9.50
N LEU A 178 6.22 9.20 -9.04
CA LEU A 178 7.22 9.84 -8.20
C LEU A 178 6.83 9.83 -6.73
N SER A 179 5.92 8.94 -6.29
CA SER A 179 5.56 8.88 -4.87
C SER A 179 6.78 8.63 -3.97
N PRO A 180 6.87 9.23 -2.77
CA PRO A 180 7.99 9.00 -1.84
C PRO A 180 8.29 7.52 -1.58
N THR A 181 7.25 6.70 -1.41
CA THR A 181 7.39 5.24 -1.22
C THR A 181 8.02 4.56 -2.44
N LYS A 182 7.61 4.93 -3.67
CA LYS A 182 8.25 4.41 -4.89
C LYS A 182 9.72 4.81 -4.98
N GLN A 183 10.04 6.06 -4.65
CA GLN A 183 11.42 6.54 -4.62
C GLN A 183 12.28 5.81 -3.59
N LEU A 184 11.72 5.45 -2.42
CA LEU A 184 12.38 4.61 -1.43
C LEU A 184 12.65 3.19 -1.97
N VAL A 185 11.64 2.55 -2.56
CA VAL A 185 11.76 1.22 -3.19
C VAL A 185 12.85 1.24 -4.26
N ASP A 186 12.81 2.19 -5.20
CA ASP A 186 13.82 2.31 -6.25
C ASP A 186 15.21 2.62 -5.69
N GLY A 187 15.29 3.38 -4.60
CA GLY A 187 16.53 3.65 -3.87
C GLY A 187 17.20 2.38 -3.36
N TRP A 188 16.43 1.47 -2.74
CA TRP A 188 16.95 0.18 -2.28
C TRP A 188 17.31 -0.75 -3.44
N VAL A 189 16.52 -0.76 -4.51
CA VAL A 189 16.83 -1.55 -5.72
C VAL A 189 18.14 -1.07 -6.34
N LYS A 190 18.34 0.24 -6.48
CA LYS A 190 19.61 0.82 -6.94
C LYS A 190 20.79 0.47 -6.03
N ALA A 191 20.55 0.34 -4.73
CA ALA A 191 21.55 -0.10 -3.75
C ALA A 191 21.81 -1.62 -3.73
N GLY A 192 21.19 -2.40 -4.63
CA GLY A 192 21.42 -3.83 -4.78
C GLY A 192 20.54 -4.73 -3.90
N TYR A 193 19.44 -4.20 -3.35
CA TYR A 193 18.47 -4.98 -2.57
C TYR A 193 17.26 -5.33 -3.43
N ALA A 194 16.82 -6.59 -3.37
CA ALA A 194 15.48 -6.92 -3.81
C ALA A 194 14.46 -6.25 -2.89
N VAL A 195 13.32 -5.82 -3.42
CA VAL A 195 12.23 -5.27 -2.61
C VAL A 195 10.95 -6.04 -2.91
N VAL A 196 10.36 -6.63 -1.88
CA VAL A 196 9.10 -7.38 -1.99
C VAL A 196 8.01 -6.63 -1.26
N ARG A 197 6.91 -6.37 -1.97
CA ARG A 197 5.68 -5.79 -1.43
C ARG A 197 4.52 -6.73 -1.71
N VAL A 198 3.48 -6.68 -0.88
CA VAL A 198 2.29 -7.51 -1.03
C VAL A 198 1.04 -6.65 -0.88
N GLU A 199 0.08 -6.82 -1.79
CA GLU A 199 -1.23 -6.23 -1.63
C GLU A 199 -1.98 -6.92 -0.50
N LYS A 200 -2.71 -6.14 0.29
CA LYS A 200 -3.55 -6.68 1.36
C LYS A 200 -4.68 -7.54 0.78
N PRO A 201 -5.26 -8.45 1.58
CA PRO A 201 -6.46 -9.19 1.17
C PRO A 201 -7.54 -8.25 0.63
N GLY A 202 -8.11 -8.59 -0.53
CA GLY A 202 -9.14 -7.82 -1.21
C GLY A 202 -8.69 -6.46 -1.78
N VAL A 203 -7.39 -6.18 -1.86
CA VAL A 203 -6.85 -4.94 -2.46
C VAL A 203 -6.20 -5.24 -3.80
N GLY A 204 -6.43 -4.33 -4.75
CA GLY A 204 -5.86 -4.38 -6.09
C GLY A 204 -6.21 -5.67 -6.81
N GLU A 205 -5.20 -6.46 -7.15
CA GLU A 205 -5.34 -7.73 -7.85
C GLU A 205 -5.43 -8.94 -6.91
N SER A 206 -5.32 -8.74 -5.60
CA SER A 206 -5.56 -9.81 -4.64
C SER A 206 -7.03 -10.28 -4.70
N ALA A 207 -7.25 -11.57 -4.94
CA ALA A 207 -8.58 -12.11 -5.23
C ALA A 207 -8.89 -13.38 -4.42
N GLY A 208 -10.17 -13.70 -4.28
CA GLY A 208 -10.63 -14.85 -3.51
C GLY A 208 -10.43 -14.71 -1.99
N THR A 209 -10.29 -13.47 -1.51
CA THR A 209 -10.01 -13.13 -0.11
C THR A 209 -11.01 -12.10 0.42
N LYS A 210 -11.02 -11.89 1.74
CA LYS A 210 -11.88 -10.89 2.39
C LYS A 210 -11.43 -9.48 2.01
N ASP A 211 -12.38 -8.57 1.85
CA ASP A 211 -12.13 -7.13 1.61
C ASP A 211 -11.30 -6.54 2.75
N CYS A 212 -10.25 -5.77 2.40
CA CYS A 212 -9.34 -5.13 3.34
C CYS A 212 -10.04 -4.28 4.40
N ALA A 213 -11.08 -3.55 4.01
CA ALA A 213 -11.85 -2.70 4.92
C ALA A 213 -12.60 -3.51 5.99
N ARG A 214 -12.77 -4.82 5.77
CA ARG A 214 -13.43 -5.74 6.70
C ARG A 214 -12.46 -6.56 7.52
N LEU A 215 -11.16 -6.51 7.23
CA LEU A 215 -10.15 -7.26 7.96
C LEU A 215 -10.05 -6.78 9.40
N ASP A 216 -9.84 -7.72 10.31
CA ASP A 216 -9.26 -7.42 11.61
C ASP A 216 -7.72 -7.36 11.52
N TYR A 217 -7.06 -7.01 12.63
CA TYR A 217 -5.60 -6.84 12.62
C TYR A 217 -4.86 -8.18 12.48
N GLN A 218 -5.41 -9.27 13.03
CA GLN A 218 -4.77 -10.59 12.99
C GLN A 218 -4.82 -11.21 11.59
N GLU A 219 -5.93 -11.05 10.88
CA GLU A 219 -6.07 -11.43 9.48
C GLU A 219 -5.01 -10.71 8.62
N GLU A 220 -4.84 -9.40 8.81
CA GLU A 220 -3.82 -8.66 8.07
C GLU A 220 -2.39 -9.10 8.43
N LEU A 221 -2.10 -9.35 9.71
CA LEU A 221 -0.81 -9.89 10.14
C LEU A 221 -0.50 -11.25 9.51
N ALA A 222 -1.51 -12.12 9.37
CA ALA A 222 -1.34 -13.42 8.73
C ALA A 222 -0.98 -13.27 7.24
N ALA A 223 -1.54 -12.28 6.55
CA ALA A 223 -1.19 -11.94 5.18
C ALA A 223 0.29 -11.53 5.07
N PHE A 224 0.76 -10.63 5.93
CA PHE A 224 2.16 -10.20 5.95
C PHE A 224 3.13 -11.33 6.33
N GLN A 225 2.76 -12.22 7.26
CA GLN A 225 3.55 -13.40 7.60
C GLN A 225 3.68 -14.37 6.41
N ASN A 226 2.61 -14.59 5.65
CA ASN A 226 2.65 -15.41 4.43
C ASN A 226 3.59 -14.81 3.39
N ALA A 227 3.46 -13.51 3.13
CA ALA A 227 4.29 -12.81 2.15
C ALA A 227 5.75 -12.74 2.56
N PHE A 228 6.07 -12.53 3.85
CA PHE A 228 7.44 -12.58 4.34
C PHE A 228 8.09 -13.96 4.11
N ARG A 229 7.35 -15.05 4.36
CA ARG A 229 7.83 -16.41 4.06
C ARG A 229 8.04 -16.64 2.57
N PHE A 230 7.21 -16.04 1.72
CA PHE A 230 7.40 -16.05 0.27
C PHE A 230 8.70 -15.34 -0.12
N THR A 231 8.96 -14.14 0.41
CA THR A 231 10.20 -13.38 0.18
C THR A 231 11.45 -14.22 0.45
N GLN A 232 11.47 -14.95 1.56
CA GLN A 232 12.61 -15.79 1.95
C GLN A 232 12.84 -17.00 1.05
N LYS A 233 11.84 -17.41 0.27
CA LYS A 233 11.89 -18.57 -0.63
C LYS A 233 12.22 -18.20 -2.08
N LEU A 234 12.24 -16.92 -2.42
CA LEU A 234 12.58 -16.47 -3.77
C LEU A 234 13.98 -16.97 -4.15
N PRO A 235 14.17 -17.60 -5.33
CA PRO A 235 15.40 -18.32 -5.66
C PRO A 235 16.62 -17.40 -5.82
N PHE A 236 16.40 -16.11 -6.09
CA PHE A 236 17.47 -15.10 -6.21
C PHE A 236 17.68 -14.30 -4.91
N VAL A 237 16.92 -14.57 -3.84
CA VAL A 237 17.09 -13.91 -2.54
C VAL A 237 18.03 -14.72 -1.66
N ASP A 238 19.00 -14.04 -1.05
CA ASP A 238 19.79 -14.58 0.05
C ASP A 238 18.93 -14.55 1.32
N SER A 239 18.37 -15.71 1.67
CA SER A 239 17.49 -15.86 2.84
C SER A 239 18.15 -15.48 4.17
N SER A 240 19.50 -15.43 4.25
CA SER A 240 20.23 -14.99 5.45
C SER A 240 20.33 -13.46 5.57
N LYS A 241 19.98 -12.72 4.52
CA LYS A 241 20.06 -11.25 4.42
C LYS A 241 18.73 -10.63 4.02
N VAL A 242 17.65 -11.10 4.66
CA VAL A 242 16.30 -10.54 4.48
C VAL A 242 15.99 -9.59 5.63
N PHE A 243 15.59 -8.38 5.30
CA PHE A 243 15.18 -7.33 6.22
C PHE A 243 13.68 -7.07 6.10
N ILE A 244 13.07 -6.52 7.15
CA ILE A 244 11.69 -6.02 7.10
C ILE A 244 11.71 -4.51 7.31
N PHE A 245 10.97 -3.76 6.49
CA PHE A 245 10.72 -2.35 6.69
C PHE A 245 9.23 -2.11 6.94
N GLY A 246 8.86 -1.42 8.01
CA GLY A 246 7.47 -1.02 8.28
C GLY A 246 7.30 0.50 8.27
N HIS A 247 6.34 0.99 7.49
CA HIS A 247 5.97 2.41 7.48
C HIS A 247 4.71 2.64 8.32
N SER A 248 4.73 3.65 9.19
CA SER A 248 3.57 4.07 9.98
C SER A 248 3.00 2.91 10.81
N ILE A 249 1.71 2.58 10.67
CA ILE A 249 1.07 1.45 11.35
C ILE A 249 1.68 0.12 10.91
N GLY A 250 2.22 0.02 9.69
CA GLY A 250 2.98 -1.15 9.24
C GLY A 250 4.17 -1.48 10.16
N GLY A 251 4.75 -0.48 10.82
CA GLY A 251 5.82 -0.68 11.82
C GLY A 251 5.37 -1.44 13.08
N THR A 252 4.08 -1.44 13.41
CA THR A 252 3.51 -2.23 14.52
C THR A 252 3.46 -3.73 14.19
N ALA A 253 3.34 -4.08 12.91
CA ALA A 253 3.31 -5.46 12.43
C ALA A 253 4.71 -6.09 12.37
N VAL A 254 5.74 -5.27 12.13
CA VAL A 254 7.15 -5.70 11.99
C VAL A 254 7.63 -6.64 13.10
N PRO A 255 7.55 -6.29 14.41
CA PRO A 255 8.04 -7.16 15.47
C PRO A 255 7.24 -8.45 15.57
N ILE A 256 5.94 -8.44 15.23
CA ILE A 256 5.09 -9.63 15.26
C ILE A 256 5.45 -10.59 14.12
N VAL A 257 5.64 -10.06 12.91
CA VAL A 257 6.09 -10.84 11.74
C VAL A 257 7.47 -11.44 12.02
N ALA A 258 8.40 -10.65 12.54
CA ALA A 258 9.73 -11.12 12.93
C ALA A 258 9.68 -12.15 14.07
N LEU A 259 8.83 -11.96 15.08
CA LEU A 259 8.65 -12.89 16.19
C LEU A 259 8.20 -14.28 15.70
N LYS A 260 7.18 -14.31 14.84
CA LYS A 260 6.55 -15.54 14.33
C LYS A 260 7.28 -16.18 13.14
N ALA A 261 8.27 -15.51 12.58
CA ALA A 261 9.04 -16.06 11.47
C ALA A 261 9.91 -17.25 11.90
N ARG A 262 9.82 -18.36 11.15
CA ARG A 262 10.68 -19.54 11.35
C ARG A 262 12.15 -19.20 11.07
N LEU A 263 12.41 -18.51 9.97
CA LEU A 263 13.71 -17.93 9.68
C LEU A 263 13.63 -16.45 10.03
N LYS A 264 14.37 -16.02 11.06
CA LYS A 264 14.36 -14.63 11.51
C LYS A 264 14.92 -13.71 10.41
N PRO A 265 14.36 -12.50 10.23
CA PRO A 265 15.02 -11.49 9.40
C PRO A 265 16.40 -11.14 9.99
N ARG A 266 17.33 -10.74 9.12
CA ARG A 266 18.67 -10.26 9.51
C ARG A 266 18.61 -9.01 10.37
N GLY A 267 17.61 -8.18 10.12
CA GLY A 267 17.33 -6.94 10.82
C GLY A 267 15.95 -6.42 10.45
N VAL A 268 15.40 -5.53 11.26
CA VAL A 268 14.14 -4.84 10.98
C VAL A 268 14.29 -3.33 11.09
N MET A 269 13.51 -2.60 10.30
CA MET A 269 13.54 -1.16 10.20
C MET A 269 12.11 -0.61 10.28
N VAL A 270 11.92 0.52 10.94
CA VAL A 270 10.62 1.20 11.00
C VAL A 270 10.76 2.69 10.80
N TYR A 271 9.79 3.31 10.13
CA TYR A 271 9.70 4.76 9.93
C TYR A 271 8.35 5.28 10.37
N GLY A 272 8.34 6.31 11.23
CA GLY A 272 7.11 7.01 11.62
C GLY A 272 6.11 6.13 12.37
N THR A 273 6.58 5.12 13.10
CA THR A 273 5.72 4.17 13.80
C THR A 273 5.43 4.56 15.25
N VAL A 274 4.50 3.85 15.88
CA VAL A 274 4.09 4.04 17.28
C VAL A 274 4.34 2.77 18.09
N VAL A 275 4.49 2.92 19.40
CA VAL A 275 4.68 1.78 20.33
C VAL A 275 3.68 1.77 21.50
N LYS A 276 2.90 2.85 21.65
CA LYS A 276 1.82 2.94 22.63
C LYS A 276 0.62 2.11 22.18
N PRO A 277 -0.25 1.67 23.11
CA PRO A 277 -1.58 1.21 22.76
C PRO A 277 -2.28 2.25 21.87
N TRP A 278 -3.02 1.79 20.87
CA TRP A 278 -3.68 2.67 19.90
C TRP A 278 -4.60 3.71 20.57
N PHE A 279 -5.27 3.33 21.66
CA PHE A 279 -6.06 4.23 22.48
C PHE A 279 -5.24 5.43 23.00
N GLU A 280 -4.08 5.19 23.61
CA GLU A 280 -3.23 6.26 24.12
C GLU A 280 -2.67 7.14 22.99
N HIS A 281 -2.32 6.53 21.86
CA HIS A 281 -1.90 7.27 20.68
C HIS A 281 -3.02 8.20 20.18
N MET A 282 -4.26 7.73 20.12
CA MET A 282 -5.40 8.56 19.71
C MET A 282 -5.68 9.71 20.69
N LEU A 283 -5.47 9.52 21.99
CA LEU A 283 -5.54 10.63 22.95
C LEU A 283 -4.48 11.71 22.64
N ASP A 284 -3.25 11.29 22.28
CA ASP A 284 -2.20 12.21 21.84
C ASP A 284 -2.55 12.88 20.51
N VAL A 285 -3.20 12.18 19.57
CA VAL A 285 -3.70 12.77 18.32
C VAL A 285 -4.68 13.91 18.61
N PHE A 286 -5.65 13.73 19.52
CA PHE A 286 -6.61 14.80 19.81
C PHE A 286 -6.07 15.92 20.71
N ARG A 287 -5.07 15.63 21.55
CA ARG A 287 -4.56 16.59 22.55
C ARG A 287 -3.26 17.29 22.14
N LYS A 288 -2.32 16.57 21.52
CA LYS A 288 -0.94 17.04 21.25
C LYS A 288 -0.70 17.39 19.80
N GLN A 289 -1.21 16.58 18.85
CA GLN A 289 -0.99 16.83 17.42
C GLN A 289 -1.44 18.25 16.97
N PRO A 290 -2.58 18.81 17.42
CA PRO A 290 -2.97 20.17 17.06
C PRO A 290 -1.94 21.23 17.46
N LEU A 291 -1.22 21.01 18.55
CA LEU A 291 -0.21 21.95 19.07
C LEU A 291 1.02 22.03 18.16
N LEU A 292 1.37 20.93 17.46
CA LEU A 292 2.41 20.93 16.43
C LEU A 292 2.09 21.96 15.33
N TYR A 293 0.81 22.20 15.10
CA TYR A 293 0.30 23.15 14.13
C TYR A 293 -0.01 24.53 14.71
N LYS A 294 0.47 24.83 15.92
CA LYS A 294 0.24 26.08 16.66
C LYS A 294 -1.24 26.35 16.97
N GLU A 295 -2.06 25.31 17.08
CA GLU A 295 -3.41 25.46 17.60
C GLU A 295 -3.41 25.70 19.11
N SER A 296 -4.49 26.30 19.61
CA SER A 296 -4.63 26.67 21.02
C SER A 296 -4.84 25.44 21.93
N LEU A 297 -4.30 25.52 23.15
CA LEU A 297 -4.43 24.46 24.16
C LEU A 297 -5.88 24.19 24.56
N LEU A 298 -6.69 25.23 24.73
CA LEU A 298 -8.05 25.10 25.26
C LEU A 298 -8.97 24.28 24.32
N PRO A 299 -9.11 24.59 23.01
CA PRO A 299 -9.88 23.73 22.10
C PRO A 299 -9.34 22.30 22.01
N SER A 300 -8.01 22.13 22.04
CA SER A 300 -7.38 20.80 21.97
C SER A 300 -7.75 19.94 23.19
N ASP A 301 -7.76 20.51 24.40
CA ASP A 301 -8.17 19.76 25.59
C ASP A 301 -9.67 19.45 25.61
N VAL A 302 -10.51 20.40 25.16
CA VAL A 302 -11.96 20.17 25.02
C VAL A 302 -12.23 19.01 24.06
N ASN A 303 -11.59 19.00 22.89
CA ASN A 303 -11.74 17.94 21.90
C ASN A 303 -11.24 16.60 22.44
N ALA A 304 -10.08 16.56 23.09
CA ALA A 304 -9.56 15.33 23.69
C ALA A 304 -10.52 14.76 24.76
N ARG A 305 -11.09 15.60 25.63
CA ARG A 305 -12.06 15.17 26.65
C ARG A 305 -13.35 14.64 26.03
N MET A 306 -13.84 15.29 24.98
CA MET A 306 -15.02 14.85 24.22
C MET A 306 -14.78 13.47 23.58
N MET A 307 -13.62 13.26 22.96
CA MET A 307 -13.29 12.01 22.27
C MET A 307 -12.96 10.85 23.21
N THR A 308 -12.48 11.12 24.42
CA THR A 308 -11.95 10.10 25.35
C THR A 308 -12.95 8.96 25.65
N PRO A 309 -14.23 9.24 26.02
CA PRO A 309 -15.19 8.17 26.31
C PRO A 309 -15.48 7.29 25.09
N LEU A 310 -15.66 7.90 23.92
CA LEU A 310 -15.88 7.18 22.65
C LEU A 310 -14.68 6.28 22.32
N LEU A 311 -13.46 6.82 22.41
CA LEU A 311 -12.23 6.05 22.14
C LEU A 311 -12.05 4.90 23.13
N TYR A 312 -12.44 5.08 24.39
CA TYR A 312 -12.35 4.02 25.40
C TYR A 312 -13.33 2.88 25.10
N GLU A 313 -14.60 3.22 24.86
CA GLU A 313 -15.65 2.25 24.53
C GLU A 313 -15.34 1.50 23.23
N TRP A 314 -14.74 2.18 22.25
CA TRP A 314 -14.33 1.56 21.00
C TRP A 314 -13.06 0.72 21.13
N LEU A 315 -11.93 1.32 21.53
CA LEU A 315 -10.61 0.72 21.39
C LEU A 315 -10.23 -0.18 22.58
N VAL A 316 -10.74 0.13 23.77
CA VAL A 316 -10.44 -0.63 25.00
C VAL A 316 -11.52 -1.67 25.24
N GLN A 317 -12.80 -1.26 25.27
CA GLN A 317 -13.91 -2.19 25.48
C GLN A 317 -14.25 -3.00 24.22
N GLY A 318 -13.79 -2.57 23.04
CA GLY A 318 -13.99 -3.32 21.80
C GLY A 318 -15.42 -3.32 21.29
N ARG A 319 -16.22 -2.30 21.64
CA ARG A 319 -17.63 -2.21 21.20
C ARG A 319 -17.72 -2.09 19.68
N SER A 320 -18.76 -2.71 19.12
CA SER A 320 -19.00 -2.66 17.68
C SER A 320 -19.43 -1.25 17.24
N ALA A 321 -19.28 -0.94 15.95
CA ALA A 321 -19.76 0.32 15.40
C ALA A 321 -21.26 0.55 15.68
N THR A 322 -22.07 -0.51 15.60
CA THR A 322 -23.51 -0.47 15.90
C THR A 322 -23.77 -0.12 17.36
N ASP A 323 -23.02 -0.71 18.29
CA ASP A 323 -23.17 -0.42 19.71
C ASP A 323 -22.77 1.03 20.03
N LEU A 324 -21.70 1.54 19.40
CA LEU A 324 -21.27 2.91 19.59
C LEU A 324 -22.34 3.90 19.11
N LEU A 325 -22.95 3.65 17.96
CA LEU A 325 -24.04 4.48 17.42
C LEU A 325 -25.31 4.46 18.27
N SER A 326 -25.50 3.48 19.16
CA SER A 326 -26.64 3.47 20.09
C SER A 326 -26.53 4.52 21.21
N VAL A 327 -25.36 5.12 21.39
CA VAL A 327 -25.11 6.19 22.37
C VAL A 327 -25.24 7.54 21.67
N PRO A 328 -26.22 8.40 22.04
CA PRO A 328 -26.50 9.65 21.31
C PRO A 328 -25.29 10.58 21.13
N ASP A 329 -24.47 10.73 22.17
CA ASP A 329 -23.27 11.58 22.10
C ASP A 329 -22.23 11.04 21.10
N PHE A 330 -22.11 9.71 21.01
CA PHE A 330 -21.17 9.07 20.08
C PHE A 330 -21.70 9.12 18.65
N GLU A 331 -23.00 8.88 18.45
CA GLU A 331 -23.66 9.09 17.17
C GLU A 331 -23.39 10.50 16.65
N ALA A 332 -23.64 11.52 17.48
CA ALA A 332 -23.41 12.92 17.12
C ALA A 332 -21.95 13.19 16.67
N ILE A 333 -20.95 12.58 17.33
CA ILE A 333 -19.54 12.70 16.94
C ILE A 333 -19.29 11.99 15.60
N LEU A 334 -19.75 10.75 15.45
CA LEU A 334 -19.45 9.89 14.29
C LEU A 334 -20.18 10.33 13.02
N THR A 335 -21.33 11.00 13.15
CA THR A 335 -22.11 11.53 12.02
C THR A 335 -21.95 13.03 11.85
N SER A 336 -21.10 13.68 12.65
CA SER A 336 -20.77 15.10 12.50
C SER A 336 -20.16 15.40 11.13
N LYS A 337 -20.21 16.67 10.72
CA LYS A 337 -19.58 17.12 9.47
C LYS A 337 -18.05 16.95 9.53
N GLU A 338 -17.47 17.16 10.70
CA GLU A 338 -16.04 17.03 10.98
C GLU A 338 -15.59 15.58 10.91
N ASN A 339 -16.46 14.64 11.35
CA ASN A 339 -16.24 13.19 11.35
C ASN A 339 -14.77 12.82 11.66
N PRO A 340 -14.29 13.12 12.89
CA PRO A 340 -12.87 13.08 13.22
C PRO A 340 -12.25 11.68 13.12
N LEU A 341 -13.07 10.63 13.13
CA LEU A 341 -12.63 9.23 13.02
C LEU A 341 -12.86 8.62 11.63
N GLY A 342 -13.25 9.44 10.65
CA GLY A 342 -13.52 8.99 9.28
C GLY A 342 -14.55 7.86 9.23
N TYR A 343 -15.56 7.90 10.10
CA TYR A 343 -16.57 6.87 10.20
C TYR A 343 -17.44 6.83 8.95
N ARG A 344 -17.56 5.67 8.30
CA ARG A 344 -18.44 5.48 7.14
C ARG A 344 -18.89 4.03 7.03
N ARG A 345 -20.20 3.78 7.03
CA ARG A 345 -20.81 2.45 6.82
C ARG A 345 -20.17 1.35 7.70
N GLY A 346 -19.99 1.62 9.00
CA GLY A 346 -19.41 0.64 9.94
C GLY A 346 -17.88 0.56 9.95
N THR A 347 -17.18 1.39 9.17
CA THR A 347 -15.71 1.45 9.13
C THR A 347 -15.20 2.77 9.73
N PHE A 348 -13.97 2.75 10.25
CA PHE A 348 -13.24 3.91 10.77
C PHE A 348 -11.99 4.10 9.91
N TRP A 349 -11.88 5.24 9.23
CA TRP A 349 -10.87 5.49 8.18
C TRP A 349 -10.76 4.35 7.15
N GLY A 350 -11.90 3.76 6.77
CA GLY A 350 -11.95 2.65 5.82
C GLY A 350 -11.48 1.30 6.37
N ARG A 351 -11.31 1.17 7.70
CA ARG A 351 -10.97 -0.11 8.37
C ARG A 351 -12.11 -0.58 9.26
N SER A 352 -12.18 -1.88 9.49
CA SER A 352 -13.17 -2.45 10.41
C SER A 352 -12.97 -1.90 11.82
N ALA A 353 -14.05 -1.77 12.59
CA ALA A 353 -13.97 -1.36 13.99
C ALA A 353 -13.03 -2.27 14.80
N GLY A 354 -13.00 -3.57 14.46
CA GLY A 354 -12.15 -4.56 15.12
C GLY A 354 -10.66 -4.36 14.87
N TYR A 355 -10.25 -3.81 13.72
CA TYR A 355 -8.84 -3.63 13.37
C TYR A 355 -8.06 -2.83 14.43
N PHE A 356 -8.54 -1.64 14.77
CA PHE A 356 -7.85 -0.78 15.73
C PHE A 356 -8.01 -1.25 17.18
N ALA A 357 -9.13 -1.88 17.52
CA ALA A 357 -9.31 -2.50 18.83
C ALA A 357 -8.36 -3.69 19.03
N ASP A 358 -8.12 -4.50 18.00
CA ASP A 358 -7.14 -5.58 18.05
C ASP A 358 -5.72 -5.07 18.13
N LEU A 359 -5.37 -4.04 17.34
CA LEU A 359 -4.08 -3.37 17.47
C LEU A 359 -3.86 -2.84 18.89
N ASN A 360 -4.90 -2.24 19.50
CA ASN A 360 -4.82 -1.72 20.87
C ASN A 360 -4.51 -2.80 21.92
N ARG A 361 -4.92 -4.06 21.67
CA ARG A 361 -4.65 -5.20 22.56
C ARG A 361 -3.22 -5.73 22.45
N VAL A 362 -2.47 -5.34 21.41
CA VAL A 362 -1.09 -5.80 21.23
C VAL A 362 -0.17 -5.06 22.21
N ASN A 363 0.54 -5.82 23.04
CA ASN A 363 1.63 -5.28 23.84
C ASN A 363 2.88 -5.11 22.97
N LEU A 364 2.99 -3.94 22.32
CA LEU A 364 4.05 -3.67 21.34
C LEU A 364 5.45 -3.70 21.96
N LEU A 365 5.67 -3.10 23.14
CA LEU A 365 6.98 -3.14 23.80
C LEU A 365 7.42 -4.57 24.12
N GLN A 366 6.51 -5.39 24.68
CA GLN A 366 6.81 -6.80 24.93
C GLN A 366 7.10 -7.55 23.63
N THR A 367 6.35 -7.26 22.57
CA THR A 367 6.57 -7.88 21.26
C THR A 367 7.94 -7.51 20.69
N TRP A 368 8.36 -6.24 20.78
CA TRP A 368 9.70 -5.80 20.37
C TRP A 368 10.81 -6.52 21.15
N ALA A 369 10.68 -6.62 22.48
CA ALA A 369 11.63 -7.34 23.31
C ALA A 369 11.73 -8.83 22.91
N GLN A 370 10.58 -9.48 22.68
CA GLN A 370 10.52 -10.90 22.32
C GLN A 370 10.97 -11.18 20.89
N ALA A 371 10.74 -10.25 19.95
CA ALA A 371 11.15 -10.40 18.56
C ALA A 371 12.66 -10.67 18.49
N ASN A 372 13.42 -9.96 19.33
CA ASN A 372 14.86 -10.14 19.56
C ASN A 372 15.66 -10.11 18.25
N VAL A 373 15.46 -9.04 17.47
CA VAL A 373 16.09 -8.82 16.16
C VAL A 373 16.76 -7.44 16.16
N PRO A 374 17.95 -7.27 15.54
CA PRO A 374 18.54 -5.96 15.32
C PRO A 374 17.53 -5.00 14.67
N THR A 375 17.40 -3.82 15.25
CA THR A 375 16.32 -2.88 14.90
C THR A 375 16.85 -1.48 14.67
N LEU A 376 16.43 -0.87 13.56
CA LEU A 376 16.57 0.56 13.28
C LEU A 376 15.19 1.23 13.34
N ALA A 377 15.01 2.13 14.30
CA ALA A 377 13.80 2.94 14.42
C ALA A 377 14.08 4.39 13.98
N ILE A 378 13.34 4.86 12.99
CA ILE A 378 13.51 6.17 12.36
C ILE A 378 12.28 7.02 12.60
N HIS A 379 12.48 8.29 12.98
CA HIS A 379 11.43 9.29 13.08
C HIS A 379 11.73 10.47 12.14
N GLY A 380 10.74 10.96 11.41
CA GLY A 380 10.84 12.21 10.66
C GLY A 380 10.69 13.41 11.60
N GLU A 381 11.58 14.39 11.51
CA GLU A 381 11.55 15.56 12.40
C GLU A 381 10.22 16.33 12.43
N PHE A 382 9.47 16.30 11.34
CA PHE A 382 8.15 16.91 11.19
C PHE A 382 7.06 15.88 10.92
N ASP A 383 7.26 14.65 11.39
CA ASP A 383 6.26 13.60 11.35
C ASP A 383 5.15 13.89 12.38
N SER A 384 4.08 14.54 11.91
CA SER A 384 2.95 14.87 12.75
C SER A 384 2.05 13.69 13.09
N GLN A 385 2.11 12.58 12.34
CA GLN A 385 1.26 11.42 12.61
C GLN A 385 1.85 10.55 13.71
N ALA A 386 3.18 10.36 13.72
CA ALA A 386 3.88 9.77 14.86
C ALA A 386 4.01 10.75 16.03
N ILE A 387 3.71 12.04 15.81
CA ILE A 387 3.68 13.17 16.74
C ILE A 387 5.08 13.58 17.22
N SER A 388 5.90 12.61 17.61
CA SER A 388 7.14 12.85 18.33
C SER A 388 8.09 11.63 18.29
N PRO A 389 9.40 11.80 18.53
CA PRO A 389 10.40 10.74 18.35
C PRO A 389 10.39 9.64 19.43
N GLU A 390 9.62 9.82 20.51
CA GLU A 390 9.61 8.98 21.70
C GLU A 390 9.34 7.51 21.35
N ALA A 391 8.42 7.22 20.42
CA ALA A 391 8.14 5.85 20.01
C ALA A 391 9.38 5.18 19.39
N ALA A 392 10.08 5.88 18.49
CA ALA A 392 11.29 5.35 17.85
C ALA A 392 12.45 5.20 18.87
N GLN A 393 12.57 6.13 19.82
CA GLN A 393 13.53 6.03 20.92
C GLN A 393 13.23 4.85 21.84
N GLN A 394 11.98 4.66 22.24
CA GLN A 394 11.53 3.55 23.07
C GLN A 394 11.74 2.20 22.39
N ILE A 395 11.48 2.10 21.08
CA ILE A 395 11.76 0.89 20.30
C ILE A 395 13.26 0.55 20.34
N ALA A 396 14.14 1.54 20.09
CA ALA A 396 15.57 1.30 20.16
C ALA A 396 16.01 0.92 21.58
N GLN A 397 15.43 1.53 22.60
CA GLN A 397 15.71 1.23 24.00
C GLN A 397 15.31 -0.20 24.37
N ILE A 398 14.06 -0.61 24.14
CA ILE A 398 13.57 -1.94 24.53
C ILE A 398 14.30 -3.07 23.78
N VAL A 399 14.74 -2.80 22.54
CA VAL A 399 15.59 -3.74 21.80
C VAL A 399 16.98 -3.81 22.43
N ASN A 400 17.57 -2.72 22.92
CA ASN A 400 18.87 -2.78 23.61
C ASN A 400 18.78 -3.45 25.00
N GLU A 401 17.64 -3.37 25.67
CA GLU A 401 17.39 -4.08 26.94
C GLU A 401 17.35 -5.61 26.73
N SER A 402 16.82 -6.07 25.60
CA SER A 402 16.69 -7.50 25.27
C SER A 402 17.86 -8.04 24.43
N LEU A 403 18.48 -7.19 23.62
CA LEU A 403 19.57 -7.50 22.70
C LEU A 403 20.59 -6.34 22.69
N PRO A 404 21.59 -6.36 23.60
CA PRO A 404 22.50 -5.26 23.81
C PRO A 404 23.19 -4.74 22.53
N ASN A 405 23.18 -3.42 22.35
CA ASN A 405 23.77 -2.70 21.21
C ASN A 405 23.17 -3.04 19.83
N LYS A 406 21.94 -3.58 19.79
CA LYS A 406 21.25 -3.92 18.53
C LYS A 406 20.00 -3.08 18.26
N GLY A 407 19.61 -2.18 19.15
CA GLY A 407 18.60 -1.15 18.91
C GLY A 407 19.23 0.18 18.53
N THR A 408 18.86 0.74 17.37
CA THR A 408 19.35 2.02 16.86
C THR A 408 18.19 2.97 16.62
N TYR A 409 18.28 4.19 17.15
CA TYR A 409 17.38 5.30 16.82
C TYR A 409 18.06 6.28 15.85
N LYS A 410 17.32 6.78 14.86
CA LYS A 410 17.74 7.87 13.99
C LYS A 410 16.62 8.90 13.79
N LEU A 411 17.00 10.17 13.83
CA LEU A 411 16.14 11.28 13.41
C LEU A 411 16.44 11.61 11.94
N LEU A 412 15.43 11.52 11.09
CA LEU A 412 15.50 12.03 9.72
C LEU A 412 15.11 13.51 9.73
N ARG A 413 16.13 14.37 9.68
CA ARG A 413 15.96 15.83 9.65
C ARG A 413 15.14 16.27 8.44
N ASN A 414 14.32 17.30 8.64
CA ASN A 414 13.48 17.89 7.61
C ASN A 414 12.65 16.83 6.88
N ALA A 415 11.94 15.96 7.59
CA ALA A 415 11.09 14.96 6.97
C ALA A 415 9.75 14.85 7.69
N ASP A 416 8.68 14.74 6.92
CA ASP A 416 7.33 14.46 7.43
C ASP A 416 7.02 12.96 7.44
N HIS A 417 5.79 12.61 7.81
CA HIS A 417 5.33 11.23 7.91
C HIS A 417 5.46 10.38 6.64
N PHE A 418 5.49 11.00 5.45
CA PHE A 418 5.62 10.31 4.18
C PHE A 418 7.01 10.48 3.57
N MET A 419 8.00 10.82 4.40
CA MET A 419 9.40 10.98 4.01
C MET A 419 9.62 12.12 3.02
N ALA A 420 8.67 13.05 2.89
CA ALA A 420 8.87 14.27 2.09
C ALA A 420 9.62 15.31 2.91
N ARG A 421 10.46 16.09 2.23
CA ARG A 421 11.28 17.12 2.83
C ARG A 421 10.44 18.35 3.12
N VAL A 422 10.21 18.62 4.40
CA VAL A 422 9.54 19.83 4.89
C VAL A 422 10.41 20.50 5.96
N ASN A 423 10.21 21.79 6.17
CA ASN A 423 11.00 22.61 7.10
C ASN A 423 10.25 22.92 8.40
N SER A 424 8.95 22.62 8.48
CA SER A 424 8.16 22.75 9.71
C SER A 424 6.83 22.00 9.63
N PHE A 425 6.23 21.71 10.79
CA PHE A 425 4.84 21.26 10.88
C PHE A 425 3.83 22.24 10.25
N THR A 426 4.12 23.56 10.32
CA THR A 426 3.26 24.59 9.72
C THR A 426 3.27 24.53 8.20
N GLU A 427 4.44 24.32 7.58
CA GLU A 427 4.56 24.14 6.13
C GLU A 427 3.79 22.89 5.68
N TYR A 428 4.00 21.76 6.37
CA TYR A 428 3.27 20.52 6.09
C TYR A 428 1.74 20.73 6.11
N LYS A 429 1.21 21.34 7.18
CA LYS A 429 -0.23 21.64 7.28
C LYS A 429 -0.74 22.54 6.16
N GLN A 430 0.02 23.57 5.79
CA GLN A 430 -0.36 24.48 4.70
C GLN A 430 -0.41 23.77 3.35
N LEU A 431 0.52 22.84 3.09
CA LEU A 431 0.53 22.02 1.87
C LEU A 431 -0.71 21.12 1.80
N GLN A 432 -1.12 20.53 2.93
CA GLN A 432 -2.34 19.73 3.02
C GLN A 432 -3.60 20.56 2.78
N GLN A 433 -3.75 21.69 3.47
CA GLN A 433 -4.92 22.59 3.35
C GLN A 433 -5.11 23.13 1.94
N LYS A 434 -4.00 23.36 1.21
CA LYS A 434 -4.03 23.82 -0.18
C LYS A 434 -4.22 22.68 -1.21
N GLY A 435 -4.31 21.43 -0.76
CA GLY A 435 -4.36 20.26 -1.65
C GLY A 435 -3.10 20.06 -2.50
N LYS A 436 -1.98 20.69 -2.14
CA LYS A 436 -0.71 20.65 -2.90
C LYS A 436 0.27 19.59 -2.40
N TYR A 437 -0.04 18.95 -1.28
CA TYR A 437 0.87 18.04 -0.61
C TYR A 437 1.33 16.88 -1.49
N LYS A 438 0.42 16.20 -2.20
CA LYS A 438 0.76 15.02 -3.02
C LYS A 438 1.78 15.35 -4.11
N ASP A 439 1.56 16.46 -4.82
CA ASP A 439 2.48 16.93 -5.86
C ASP A 439 3.83 17.37 -5.26
N PHE A 440 3.79 18.15 -4.17
CA PHE A 440 4.98 18.56 -3.44
C PHE A 440 5.82 17.36 -2.99
N ALA A 441 5.21 16.39 -2.31
CA ALA A 441 5.88 15.21 -1.78
C ALA A 441 6.55 14.38 -2.88
N SER A 442 5.91 14.31 -4.06
CA SER A 442 6.44 13.58 -5.21
C SER A 442 7.77 14.17 -5.74
N HIS A 443 7.96 15.47 -5.58
CA HIS A 443 9.17 16.18 -6.05
C HIS A 443 10.15 16.53 -4.92
N ASN A 444 9.78 16.28 -3.66
CA ASN A 444 10.57 16.67 -2.48
C ASN A 444 10.87 15.48 -1.57
N PHE A 445 10.93 14.25 -2.08
CA PHE A 445 11.32 13.10 -1.28
C PHE A 445 12.70 13.30 -0.60
N ASN A 446 12.80 12.97 0.69
CA ASN A 446 14.02 13.09 1.47
C ASN A 446 14.89 11.83 1.33
N ALA A 447 15.70 11.78 0.27
CA ALA A 447 16.53 10.63 -0.07
C ALA A 447 17.55 10.19 1.00
N ALA A 448 17.81 10.99 2.04
CA ALA A 448 18.71 10.62 3.13
C ALA A 448 18.26 9.36 3.88
N ILE A 449 16.97 9.03 3.86
CA ILE A 449 16.45 7.76 4.42
C ILE A 449 17.02 6.53 3.70
N ILE A 450 17.30 6.61 2.40
CA ILE A 450 17.89 5.50 1.63
C ILE A 450 19.30 5.23 2.17
N GLU A 451 20.13 6.27 2.28
CA GLU A 451 21.49 6.13 2.82
C GLU A 451 21.48 5.61 4.27
N MET A 452 20.60 6.14 5.12
CA MET A 452 20.46 5.69 6.51
C MET A 452 20.15 4.19 6.60
N THR A 453 19.17 3.72 5.82
CA THR A 453 18.74 2.32 5.84
C THR A 453 19.77 1.40 5.19
N VAL A 454 20.35 1.77 4.04
CA VAL A 454 21.38 0.99 3.35
C VAL A 454 22.63 0.84 4.20
N ASN A 455 23.13 1.93 4.80
CA ASN A 455 24.32 1.88 5.65
C ASN A 455 24.08 0.99 6.89
N TRP A 456 22.89 1.05 7.48
CA TRP A 456 22.55 0.21 8.62
C TRP A 456 22.44 -1.27 8.24
N MET A 457 21.78 -1.59 7.12
CA MET A 457 21.67 -2.96 6.62
C MET A 457 23.04 -3.59 6.31
N GLN A 458 23.98 -2.82 5.76
CA GLN A 458 25.35 -3.29 5.49
C GLN A 458 26.15 -3.62 6.76
N GLN A 459 25.79 -3.02 7.90
CA GLN A 459 26.42 -3.29 9.20
C GLN A 459 25.83 -4.52 9.92
N GLN A 460 24.69 -5.04 9.44
CA GLN A 460 24.10 -6.25 9.98
C GLN A 460 24.75 -7.45 9.31
#